data_AF-A0A2M7CAL6-F1
#
_entry.id   AF-A0A2M7CAL6-F1
#
_cell.length_a   1.000
_cell.length_b   1.000
_cell.length_c   1.000
_cell.angle_alpha   90.00
_cell.angle_beta   90.00
_cell.angle_gamma   90.00
#
_symmetry.space_group_name_H-M   'P 1'
#
loop_
_entity.id
_entity.type
_entity.pdbx_description
1 polymer ?
#
loop_
_entity_poly.entity_id
_entity_poly.type
_entity_poly.pdbx_seq_one_letter_code
_entity_poly.pdbx_strand_id
1 'polypeptide(L)'
;MLYFIMMTPKSCNAYYYGGLPVKGSRRKGRLRVEADKFTFEAPEGKEGERIHLEIPLSKMEKIFLTRDNYYGTDTVLFNLTFRDQAEQPFTLRFAPITLIPRRRIALQKEWFDYLAKAINSLGSASPLPTK
;
A
#
# COMPACT_ATOMS: atom_id res chain seq x y z
N MET A 1 -9.68 -21.94 11.31
CA MET A 1 -8.72 -20.84 11.59
C MET A 1 -7.46 -21.14 10.80
N LEU A 2 -7.41 -20.71 9.53
CA LEU A 2 -6.35 -21.11 8.60
C LEU A 2 -5.06 -20.33 8.88
N TYR A 3 -4.06 -21.03 9.42
CA TYR A 3 -2.68 -20.59 9.56
C TYR A 3 -2.06 -20.42 8.15
N PHE A 4 -2.34 -19.31 7.49
CA PHE A 4 -1.44 -18.83 6.46
C PHE A 4 -0.29 -18.11 7.15
N ILE A 5 0.83 -18.80 7.35
CA ILE A 5 2.12 -18.14 7.55
C ILE A 5 2.48 -17.48 6.21
N MET A 6 1.73 -16.47 5.80
CA MET A 6 2.23 -15.52 4.83
C MET A 6 3.44 -14.88 5.51
N MET A 7 4.61 -14.97 4.88
CA MET A 7 5.76 -14.19 5.34
C MET A 7 5.35 -12.72 5.25
N THR A 8 4.95 -12.18 6.40
CA THR A 8 4.54 -10.79 6.53
C THR A 8 5.74 -9.93 6.13
N PRO A 9 5.57 -8.99 5.20
CA PRO A 9 6.68 -8.19 4.73
C PRO A 9 7.24 -7.38 5.89
N LYS A 10 8.56 -7.25 5.93
CA LYS A 10 9.19 -6.44 6.96
C LYS A 10 8.68 -5.01 6.87
N SER A 11 8.41 -4.41 8.04
CA SER A 11 8.10 -2.99 8.10
C SER A 11 9.18 -2.19 7.38
N CYS A 12 8.75 -1.24 6.55
CA CYS A 12 9.65 -0.42 5.76
C CYS A 12 9.20 1.04 5.75
N ASN A 13 10.08 1.92 5.31
CA ASN A 13 9.66 3.27 4.98
C ASN A 13 8.90 3.25 3.64
N ALA A 14 7.95 4.15 3.48
CA ALA A 14 7.26 4.36 2.21
C ALA A 14 6.96 5.85 2.02
N TYR A 15 6.89 6.30 0.77
CA TYR A 15 6.34 7.61 0.45
C TYR A 15 4.86 7.48 0.13
N TYR A 16 4.03 8.35 0.70
CA TYR A 16 2.66 8.61 0.30
C TYR A 16 2.63 9.62 -0.84
N TYR A 17 1.84 9.33 -1.87
CA TYR A 17 1.70 10.14 -3.09
C TYR A 17 0.29 10.65 -3.34
N GLY A 18 -0.71 10.18 -2.60
CA GLY A 18 -2.08 10.62 -2.82
C GLY A 18 -3.11 9.55 -2.47
N GLY A 19 -4.37 9.95 -2.62
CA GLY A 19 -5.55 9.17 -2.27
C GLY A 19 -6.37 9.89 -1.22
N LEU A 20 -5.75 10.33 -0.11
CA LEU A 20 -6.47 10.92 1.02
C LEU A 20 -6.85 12.38 0.76
N PRO A 21 -7.92 12.88 1.40
CA PRO A 21 -8.30 14.30 1.38
C PRO A 21 -7.35 15.17 2.24
N VAL A 22 -6.05 14.88 2.21
CA VAL A 22 -5.01 15.62 2.90
C VAL A 22 -4.33 16.53 1.89
N LYS A 23 -4.21 17.82 2.21
CA LYS A 23 -3.58 18.77 1.29
C LYS A 23 -2.05 18.60 1.34
N GLY A 24 -1.44 18.66 0.16
CA GLY A 24 0.00 18.87 0.05
C GLY A 24 0.86 17.67 -0.35
N SER A 25 2.16 17.94 -0.30
CA SER A 25 3.29 17.22 -0.89
C SER A 25 3.50 15.79 -0.39
N ARG A 26 4.19 14.98 -1.21
CA ARG A 26 4.72 13.64 -0.90
C ARG A 26 5.22 13.53 0.54
N ARG A 27 4.73 12.53 1.30
CA ARG A 27 5.11 12.33 2.71
C ARG A 27 5.81 11.02 2.95
N LYS A 28 6.93 11.06 3.66
CA LYS A 28 7.62 9.85 4.11
C LYS A 28 6.94 9.33 5.37
N GLY A 29 6.52 8.08 5.34
CA GLY A 29 5.92 7.38 6.46
C GLY A 29 6.49 5.98 6.62
N ARG A 30 5.88 5.23 7.52
CA ARG A 30 6.19 3.85 7.83
C ARG A 30 5.04 2.95 7.40
N LEU A 31 5.40 1.89 6.69
CA LEU A 31 4.54 0.82 6.24
C LEU A 31 4.78 -0.42 7.10
N ARG A 32 3.70 -1.07 7.51
CA ARG A 32 3.74 -2.33 8.27
C ARG A 32 2.43 -3.08 8.09
N VAL A 33 2.51 -4.39 8.31
CA VAL A 33 1.33 -5.23 8.49
C VAL A 33 1.34 -5.65 9.95
N GLU A 34 0.23 -5.44 10.63
CA GLU A 34 0.04 -5.81 12.03
C GLU A 34 -1.17 -6.74 12.10
N ALA A 35 -1.00 -7.96 12.61
CA ALA A 35 -2.05 -8.99 12.62
C ALA A 35 -2.72 -9.17 11.23
N ASP A 36 -3.93 -8.64 11.07
CA ASP A 36 -4.79 -8.72 9.88
C ASP A 36 -5.07 -7.35 9.24
N LYS A 37 -4.23 -6.35 9.52
CA LYS A 37 -4.35 -4.99 8.96
C LYS A 37 -3.05 -4.50 8.32
N PHE A 38 -3.22 -3.71 7.27
CA PHE A 38 -2.18 -2.89 6.68
C PHE A 38 -2.21 -1.52 7.35
N THR A 39 -1.04 -1.03 7.75
CA THR A 39 -0.90 0.25 8.42
C THR A 39 0.08 1.14 7.66
N PHE A 40 -0.34 2.38 7.43
CA PHE A 40 0.52 3.45 6.94
C PHE A 40 0.44 4.65 7.87
N GLU A 41 1.58 5.04 8.42
CA GLU A 41 1.69 6.18 9.34
C GLU A 41 2.71 7.17 8.81
N ALA A 42 2.32 8.43 8.66
CA ALA A 42 3.24 9.52 8.35
C ALA A 42 3.10 10.65 9.38
N PRO A 43 4.21 11.32 9.73
CA PRO A 43 4.19 12.43 10.68
C PRO A 43 3.35 13.60 10.16
N GLU A 44 3.04 14.51 11.07
CA GLU A 44 2.38 15.78 10.75
C GLU A 44 3.11 16.52 9.64
N GLY A 45 2.33 17.13 8.77
CA GLY A 45 2.84 17.92 7.67
C GLY A 45 2.73 19.39 7.95
N LYS A 46 2.99 20.18 6.91
CA LYS A 46 3.05 21.64 7.01
C LYS A 46 1.74 22.26 7.47
N GLU A 47 0.61 21.66 7.11
CA GLU A 47 -0.74 22.13 7.50
C GLU A 47 -1.27 21.38 8.75
N GLY A 48 -0.40 20.70 9.50
CA GLY A 48 -0.77 19.98 10.73
C GLY A 48 -1.52 18.67 10.54
N GLU A 49 -1.78 18.24 9.29
CA GLU A 49 -2.49 16.95 9.10
C GLU A 49 -1.56 15.78 9.41
N ARG A 50 -2.04 14.82 10.21
CA ARG A 50 -1.37 13.52 10.43
C ARG A 50 -2.02 12.47 9.54
N ILE A 51 -1.20 11.55 9.00
CA ILE A 51 -1.72 10.38 8.28
C ILE A 51 -1.55 9.17 9.20
N HIS A 52 -2.66 8.61 9.65
CA HIS A 52 -2.70 7.32 10.32
C HIS A 52 -3.77 6.46 9.66
N LEU A 53 -3.34 5.53 8.82
CA LEU A 53 -4.21 4.61 8.11
C LEU A 53 -4.09 3.22 8.68
N GLU A 54 -5.24 2.62 8.96
CA GLU A 54 -5.39 1.21 9.30
C GLU A 54 -6.47 0.63 8.39
N ILE A 55 -6.05 -0.28 7.51
CA ILE A 55 -6.91 -0.90 6.52
C ILE A 55 -6.93 -2.39 6.82
N PRO A 56 -8.07 -2.95 7.27
CA PRO A 56 -8.23 -4.39 7.41
C PRO A 56 -7.94 -5.06 6.07
N LEU A 57 -7.16 -6.13 6.07
CA LEU A 57 -6.82 -6.85 4.84
C LEU A 57 -8.08 -7.38 4.12
N SER A 58 -9.15 -7.67 4.88
CA SER A 58 -10.46 -8.08 4.37
C SER A 58 -11.21 -7.00 3.58
N LYS A 59 -10.84 -5.72 3.74
CA LYS A 59 -11.42 -4.60 2.98
C LYS A 59 -10.64 -4.24 1.71
N MET A 60 -9.54 -4.93 1.44
CA MET A 60 -8.73 -4.69 0.24
C MET A 60 -9.35 -5.33 -0.99
N GLU A 61 -9.43 -4.58 -2.08
CA GLU A 61 -10.08 -5.04 -3.32
C GLU A 61 -9.08 -5.35 -4.43
N LYS A 62 -8.11 -4.46 -4.64
CA LYS A 62 -7.14 -4.61 -5.74
C LYS A 62 -5.83 -3.91 -5.43
N ILE A 63 -4.77 -4.44 -6.01
CA ILE A 63 -3.47 -3.79 -6.04
C ILE A 63 -2.85 -3.89 -7.43
N PHE A 64 -2.27 -2.78 -7.89
CA PHE A 64 -1.51 -2.75 -9.15
C PHE A 64 -0.40 -1.69 -9.08
N LEU A 65 0.59 -1.86 -9.93
CA LEU A 65 1.74 -0.97 -10.02
C LEU A 65 1.57 -0.01 -11.19
N THR A 66 1.87 1.27 -10.98
CA THR A 66 2.05 2.25 -12.06
C THR A 66 3.47 2.78 -12.04
N ARG A 67 3.98 3.16 -13.20
CA ARG A 67 5.21 3.95 -13.31
C ARG A 67 4.80 5.41 -13.41
N ASP A 68 5.42 6.26 -12.61
CA ASP A 68 5.20 7.68 -12.63
C ASP A 68 6.54 8.40 -12.56
N ASN A 69 6.67 9.53 -13.25
CA ASN A 69 7.88 10.35 -13.24
C ASN A 69 7.70 11.48 -12.22
N TYR A 70 7.87 11.13 -10.95
CA TYR A 70 7.73 12.09 -9.87
C TYR A 70 9.07 12.80 -9.64
N TYR A 71 9.11 14.11 -9.93
CA TYR A 71 10.31 14.96 -9.84
C TYR A 71 11.52 14.43 -10.65
N GLY A 72 11.31 13.97 -11.89
CA GLY A 72 12.40 13.52 -12.76
C GLY A 72 12.95 12.13 -12.42
N THR A 73 12.29 11.40 -11.52
CA THR A 73 12.69 10.03 -11.13
C THR A 73 11.59 9.04 -11.46
N ASP A 74 11.92 8.04 -12.28
CA ASP A 74 11.06 6.88 -12.53
C ASP A 74 10.74 6.16 -11.22
N THR A 75 9.52 6.35 -10.76
CA THR A 75 9.01 5.84 -9.49
C THR A 75 7.95 4.79 -9.76
N VAL A 76 8.11 3.61 -9.15
CA VAL A 76 7.06 2.58 -9.13
C VAL A 76 6.12 2.88 -7.97
N LEU A 77 4.86 3.18 -8.29
CA LEU A 77 3.79 3.46 -7.34
C LEU A 77 2.89 2.26 -7.17
N PHE A 78 2.54 1.98 -5.93
CA PHE A 78 1.55 0.99 -5.52
C PHE A 78 0.21 1.71 -5.43
N ASN A 79 -0.79 1.20 -6.15
CA ASN A 79 -2.16 1.65 -6.09
C ASN A 79 -2.97 0.58 -5.39
N LEU A 80 -3.22 0.77 -4.09
CA LEU A 80 -3.99 -0.15 -3.27
C LEU A 80 -5.40 0.38 -3.08
N THR A 81 -6.38 -0.31 -3.64
CA THR A 81 -7.79 0.04 -3.47
C THR A 81 -8.41 -0.78 -2.35
N PHE A 82 -9.18 -0.12 -1.50
CA PHE A 82 -9.92 -0.72 -0.41
C PHE A 82 -11.25 0.02 -0.22
N ARG A 83 -12.18 -0.61 0.49
CA ARG A 83 -13.42 0.03 0.90
C ARG A 83 -13.23 0.78 2.21
N ASP A 84 -13.71 2.01 2.26
CA ASP A 84 -13.69 2.82 3.47
C ASP A 84 -14.82 2.39 4.45
N GLN A 85 -15.13 3.24 5.42
CA GLN A 85 -16.20 2.99 6.38
C GLN A 85 -17.61 3.12 5.76
N ALA A 86 -17.74 3.89 4.67
CA ALA A 86 -18.98 4.08 3.93
C ALA A 86 -19.11 3.09 2.75
N GLU A 87 -18.26 2.06 2.70
CA GLU A 87 -18.16 1.09 1.61
C GLU A 87 -17.82 1.72 0.24
N GLN A 88 -17.28 2.93 0.24
CA GLN A 88 -16.83 3.59 -0.98
C GLN A 88 -15.41 3.13 -1.34
N PRO A 89 -15.15 2.88 -2.63
CA PRO A 89 -13.83 2.49 -3.08
C PRO A 89 -12.87 3.68 -3.00
N PHE A 90 -11.74 3.46 -2.35
CA PHE A 90 -10.70 4.45 -2.18
C PHE A 90 -9.35 3.86 -2.58
N THR A 91 -8.49 4.63 -3.25
CA THR A 91 -7.16 4.17 -3.68
C THR A 91 -6.03 4.94 -3.01
N LEU A 92 -5.27 4.25 -2.17
CA LEU A 92 -4.03 4.77 -1.60
C LEU A 92 -2.87 4.59 -2.59
N ARG A 93 -2.13 5.67 -2.84
CA ARG A 93 -0.92 5.66 -3.66
C ARG A 93 0.33 5.80 -2.79
N PHE A 94 1.22 4.81 -2.85
CA PHE A 94 2.45 4.82 -2.07
C PHE A 94 3.62 4.14 -2.78
N ALA A 95 4.85 4.34 -2.32
CA ALA A 95 6.02 3.62 -2.81
C ALA A 95 6.91 3.16 -1.64
N PRO A 96 7.08 1.84 -1.42
CA PRO A 96 8.08 1.30 -0.50
C PRO A 96 9.49 1.76 -0.89
N ILE A 97 10.27 2.19 0.11
CA ILE A 97 11.63 2.69 -0.09
C ILE A 97 12.65 2.01 0.82
N THR A 98 13.86 1.89 0.30
CA THR A 98 15.07 1.54 1.03
C THR A 98 16.26 2.20 0.33
N LEU A 99 17.34 2.44 1.07
CA LEU A 99 18.51 3.17 0.59
C LEU A 99 19.23 2.42 -0.55
N ILE A 100 19.19 1.09 -0.53
CA ILE A 100 19.94 0.24 -1.46
C ILE A 100 19.05 -0.13 -2.66
N PRO A 101 19.36 0.28 -3.91
CA PRO A 101 18.47 0.11 -5.07
C PRO A 101 18.07 -1.34 -5.34
N ARG A 102 19.00 -2.30 -5.28
CA ARG A 102 18.68 -3.73 -5.47
C ARG A 102 17.72 -4.25 -4.39
N ARG A 103 17.91 -3.81 -3.15
CA ARG A 103 17.01 -4.16 -2.04
C ARG A 103 15.63 -3.51 -2.21
N ARG A 104 15.54 -2.37 -2.89
CA ARG A 104 14.26 -1.70 -3.19
C ARG A 104 13.39 -2.53 -4.11
N ILE A 105 13.98 -3.11 -5.17
CA ILE A 105 13.23 -3.98 -6.10
C ILE A 105 12.72 -5.22 -5.37
N ALA A 106 13.59 -5.87 -4.58
CA ALA A 106 13.19 -7.03 -3.79
C ALA A 106 12.08 -6.70 -2.78
N LEU A 107 12.22 -5.58 -2.06
CA LEU A 107 11.22 -5.09 -1.12
C LEU A 107 9.88 -4.80 -1.82
N GLN A 108 9.91 -4.11 -2.96
CA GLN A 108 8.70 -3.81 -3.72
C GLN A 108 8.02 -5.11 -4.19
N LYS A 109 8.79 -6.08 -4.69
CA LYS A 109 8.24 -7.38 -5.06
C LYS A 109 7.61 -8.10 -3.87
N GLU A 110 8.31 -8.15 -2.74
CA GLU A 110 7.83 -8.77 -1.49
C GLU A 110 6.50 -8.16 -1.04
N TRP A 111 6.41 -6.83 -1.00
CA TRP A 111 5.19 -6.12 -0.63
C TRP A 111 4.05 -6.35 -1.63
N PHE A 112 4.33 -6.33 -2.93
CA PHE A 112 3.31 -6.55 -3.95
C PHE A 112 2.75 -7.98 -3.88
N ASP A 113 3.63 -8.97 -3.83
CA ASP A 113 3.24 -10.38 -3.75
C ASP A 113 2.43 -10.65 -2.48
N TYR A 114 2.81 -10.06 -1.35
CA TYR A 114 2.07 -10.18 -0.10
C TYR A 114 0.65 -9.61 -0.22
N LEU A 115 0.51 -8.36 -0.69
CA LEU A 115 -0.79 -7.70 -0.77
C LEU A 115 -1.70 -8.36 -1.80
N ALA A 116 -1.16 -8.75 -2.96
CA ALA A 116 -1.92 -9.48 -3.97
C ALA A 116 -2.44 -10.82 -3.43
N LYS A 117 -1.60 -11.57 -2.69
CA LYS A 117 -2.03 -12.81 -2.03
C LYS A 117 -3.05 -12.54 -0.92
N ALA A 118 -2.88 -11.49 -0.12
CA ALA A 118 -3.82 -11.15 0.95
C ALA A 118 -5.22 -10.89 0.37
N ILE A 119 -5.30 -10.09 -0.69
CA ILE A 119 -6.55 -9.84 -1.44
C ILE A 119 -7.16 -11.16 -1.96
N ASN A 120 -6.34 -11.98 -2.63
CA ASN A 120 -6.83 -13.24 -3.22
C ASN A 120 -7.27 -14.29 -2.18
N SER A 121 -6.69 -14.26 -0.97
CA SER A 121 -6.95 -15.25 0.08
C SER A 121 -8.08 -14.86 1.04
N LEU A 122 -8.28 -13.55 1.29
CA LEU A 122 -9.27 -13.04 2.23
C LEU A 122 -10.64 -12.78 1.60
N GLY A 123 -10.73 -12.69 0.28
CA GLY A 123 -12.02 -12.77 -0.42
C GLY A 123 -12.07 -12.05 -1.75
N SER A 124 -12.81 -12.64 -2.69
CA SER A 124 -13.29 -12.05 -3.96
C SER A 124 -12.27 -11.89 -5.10
N ALA A 125 -11.58 -12.97 -5.49
CA ALA A 125 -11.16 -13.08 -6.88
C ALA A 125 -12.42 -13.14 -7.76
N SER A 126 -12.88 -12.00 -8.25
CA SER A 126 -13.71 -12.01 -9.46
C SER A 126 -12.81 -12.60 -10.56
N PRO A 127 -13.22 -13.68 -11.24
CA PRO A 127 -12.39 -14.30 -12.25
C PRO A 127 -12.09 -13.26 -13.33
N LEU A 128 -10.80 -13.08 -13.64
CA LEU A 128 -10.37 -12.26 -14.76
C LEU A 128 -11.16 -12.66 -16.01
N PRO A 129 -11.76 -11.71 -16.76
CA PRO A 129 -12.33 -12.05 -18.05
C PRO A 129 -11.16 -12.34 -19.00
N THR A 130 -11.00 -13.61 -19.36
CA THR A 130 -10.21 -14.00 -20.53
C THR A 130 -10.85 -13.37 -21.76
N LYS A 131 -10.14 -12.40 -22.34
CA LYS A 131 -10.29 -12.04 -23.76
C LYS A 131 -9.21 -12.76 -24.55
#